data_AF-A0A7S1IMY1-F1
#
_entry.id   AF-A0A7S1IMY1-F1
#
_cell.length_a   1.000
_cell.length_b   1.000
_cell.length_c   1.000
_cell.angle_alpha   90.00
_cell.angle_beta   90.00
_cell.angle_gamma   90.00
#
_symmetry.space_group_name_H-M   'P 1'
#
loop_
_entity.id
_entity.type
_entity.pdbx_description
1 polymer ?
#
loop_
_entity_poly.entity_id
_entity_poly.type
_entity_poly.pdbx_seq_one_letter_code
_entity_poly.pdbx_strand_id
1 'polypeptide(L)'
;FSHPSACAMHVAHFVAMCILMALGSASVEDRRYPSTLTAWILPGNPATPTDPEAIQYLAQVNMTVTEWEIMHADASFGGAYRDERIQSIGYMYTQKIDFQLATASVALRNVSVQLGHDYESYFLHYAEDTVVHVDNPTHGTQSILYGKPDVVGYTGSADHSGFLLYQTPPWNRRAWEAHANGGAVFVYSNERFDQLELTLSGTTTGGTLTLEVPATVDGTGFVTSWQGVPITDADDSTQN
;
A
#
# COMPACT_ATOMS: atom_id res chain seq x y z
N PHE A 1 -0.38 34.27 16.65
CA PHE A 1 -1.76 34.18 16.13
C PHE A 1 -1.81 33.01 15.17
N SER A 2 -2.10 31.83 15.70
CA SER A 2 -2.24 30.57 14.98
C SER A 2 -3.71 30.39 14.61
N HIS A 3 -4.03 30.53 13.33
CA HIS A 3 -5.25 29.94 12.78
C HIS A 3 -4.91 28.49 12.39
N PRO A 4 -5.54 27.46 12.99
CA PRO A 4 -5.55 26.15 12.38
C PRO A 4 -6.42 26.22 11.13
N SER A 5 -5.89 25.73 10.02
CA SER A 5 -6.48 25.70 8.70
C SER A 5 -7.85 25.01 8.72
N ALA A 6 -8.92 25.80 8.63
CA ALA A 6 -10.30 25.31 8.53
C ALA A 6 -10.51 24.33 7.34
N CYS A 7 -9.62 24.33 6.35
CA CYS A 7 -9.72 23.49 5.15
C CYS A 7 -9.55 21.97 5.45
N ALA A 8 -8.60 21.58 6.31
CA ALA A 8 -8.34 20.17 6.60
C ALA A 8 -9.50 19.48 7.35
N MET A 9 -10.22 20.25 8.15
CA MET A 9 -11.37 19.77 8.90
C MET A 9 -12.57 19.49 7.99
N HIS A 10 -12.78 20.28 6.92
CA HIS A 10 -13.91 20.09 6.01
C HIS A 10 -13.78 18.82 5.15
N VAL A 11 -12.56 18.44 4.76
CA VAL A 11 -12.31 17.23 3.95
C VAL A 11 -12.58 15.96 4.75
N ALA A 12 -12.13 15.89 6.02
CA ALA A 12 -12.39 14.76 6.90
C ALA A 12 -13.91 14.55 7.15
N HIS A 13 -14.66 15.64 7.34
CA HIS A 13 -16.12 15.57 7.49
C HIS A 13 -16.81 15.11 6.19
N PHE A 14 -16.35 15.56 5.03
CA PHE A 14 -16.95 15.19 3.75
C PHE A 14 -16.71 13.72 3.38
N VAL A 15 -15.52 13.19 3.62
CA VAL A 15 -15.21 11.76 3.39
C VAL A 15 -15.99 10.86 4.35
N ALA A 16 -16.07 11.23 5.63
CA ALA A 16 -16.91 10.52 6.60
C ALA A 16 -18.38 10.50 6.14
N MET A 17 -18.89 11.64 5.63
CA MET A 17 -20.25 11.74 5.10
C MET A 17 -20.48 10.84 3.88
N CYS A 18 -19.54 10.78 2.92
CA CYS A 18 -19.66 9.91 1.75
C CYS A 18 -19.63 8.41 2.10
N ILE A 19 -18.79 8.01 3.06
CA ILE A 19 -18.74 6.62 3.56
C ILE A 19 -20.03 6.28 4.29
N LEU A 20 -20.53 7.17 5.15
CA LEU A 20 -21.82 7.02 5.82
C LEU A 20 -22.96 6.86 4.79
N MET A 21 -22.99 7.67 3.73
CA MET A 21 -23.98 7.52 2.65
C MET A 21 -23.88 6.18 1.91
N ALA A 22 -22.66 5.65 1.69
CA ALA A 22 -22.48 4.34 1.07
C ALA A 22 -22.96 3.18 1.99
N LEU A 23 -22.71 3.29 3.30
CA LEU A 23 -23.19 2.36 4.33
C LEU A 23 -24.72 2.46 4.54
N GLY A 24 -25.30 3.62 4.23
CA GLY A 24 -26.74 3.88 4.32
C GLY A 24 -27.64 3.12 3.34
N SER A 25 -27.06 2.30 2.47
CA SER A 25 -27.78 1.39 1.58
C SER A 25 -28.26 0.10 2.27
N ALA A 26 -27.84 -0.15 3.52
CA ALA A 26 -28.41 -1.19 4.37
C ALA A 26 -29.84 -0.83 4.83
N SER A 27 -30.73 -1.82 4.83
CA SER A 27 -32.14 -1.71 5.20
C SER A 27 -32.35 -0.99 6.53
N VAL A 28 -33.34 -0.09 6.56
CA VAL A 28 -33.71 0.74 7.73
C VAL A 28 -34.07 -0.09 8.98
N GLU A 29 -34.36 -1.38 8.82
CA GLU A 29 -34.81 -2.27 9.89
C GLU A 29 -33.73 -2.70 10.90
N ASP A 30 -32.44 -2.46 10.62
CA ASP A 30 -31.33 -2.85 11.52
C ASP A 30 -30.63 -1.65 12.20
N ARG A 31 -31.21 -0.44 12.09
CA ARG A 31 -30.63 0.78 12.64
C ARG A 31 -31.02 0.93 14.11
N ARG A 32 -30.02 0.86 15.00
CA ARG A 32 -30.21 0.87 16.46
C ARG A 32 -30.57 2.24 17.03
N TYR A 33 -30.30 3.32 16.28
CA TYR A 33 -30.60 4.70 16.67
C TYR A 33 -31.39 5.42 15.56
N PRO A 34 -32.35 6.31 15.89
CA PRO A 34 -33.17 7.01 14.90
C PRO A 34 -32.44 8.11 14.11
N SER A 35 -31.10 8.12 14.05
CA SER A 35 -30.34 9.14 13.33
C SER A 35 -29.96 8.71 11.90
N THR A 36 -29.64 9.72 11.10
CA THR A 36 -29.35 9.68 9.66
C THR A 36 -27.98 9.09 9.33
N LEU A 37 -27.54 8.02 10.03
CA LEU A 37 -26.20 7.45 9.99
C LEU A 37 -25.22 8.31 10.81
N THR A 38 -24.87 7.87 12.02
CA THR A 38 -23.91 8.52 12.91
C THR A 38 -22.63 7.70 12.98
N ALA A 39 -21.46 8.37 12.89
CA ALA A 39 -20.18 7.73 13.17
C ALA A 39 -19.34 8.50 14.19
N TRP A 40 -18.69 7.76 15.09
CA TRP A 40 -17.65 8.31 15.96
C TRP A 40 -16.31 8.40 15.23
N ILE A 41 -15.60 9.52 15.36
CA ILE A 41 -14.21 9.66 14.87
C ILE A 41 -13.33 9.84 16.09
N LEU A 42 -12.65 8.78 16.51
CA LEU A 42 -11.96 8.73 17.80
C LEU A 42 -10.47 8.44 17.63
N PRO A 43 -9.58 9.33 18.10
CA PRO A 43 -8.14 9.22 17.86
C PRO A 43 -7.45 8.14 18.73
N GLY A 44 -8.18 7.40 19.57
CA GLY A 44 -7.60 6.41 20.49
C GLY A 44 -8.66 5.69 21.32
N ASN A 45 -8.24 5.11 22.46
CA ASN A 45 -9.13 4.38 23.37
C ASN A 45 -10.20 5.29 24.01
N PRO A 46 -11.34 4.73 24.45
CA PRO A 46 -12.34 5.45 25.23
C PRO A 46 -11.72 6.15 26.44
N ALA A 47 -12.06 7.41 26.64
CA ALA A 47 -11.54 8.22 27.75
C ALA A 47 -12.55 8.27 28.89
N THR A 48 -12.06 8.22 30.14
CA THR A 48 -12.91 8.46 31.32
C THR A 48 -13.47 9.89 31.27
N PRO A 49 -14.79 10.08 31.46
CA PRO A 49 -15.40 11.40 31.38
C PRO A 49 -14.92 12.24 32.57
N THR A 50 -14.59 13.50 32.30
CA THR A 50 -14.19 14.48 33.32
C THR A 50 -15.31 15.46 33.67
N ASP A 51 -16.34 15.51 32.84
CA ASP A 51 -17.52 16.36 33.04
C ASP A 51 -18.48 15.75 34.08
N PRO A 52 -18.87 16.49 35.14
CA PRO A 52 -19.75 15.98 36.19
C PRO A 52 -21.13 15.52 35.69
N GLU A 53 -21.70 16.16 34.66
CA GLU A 53 -23.00 15.77 34.12
C GLU A 53 -22.89 14.43 33.37
N ALA A 54 -21.87 14.26 32.53
CA ALA A 54 -21.59 12.99 31.85
C ALA A 54 -21.35 11.83 32.84
N ILE A 55 -20.60 12.09 33.93
CA ILE A 55 -20.38 11.10 34.99
C ILE A 55 -21.70 10.68 35.64
N GLN A 56 -22.53 11.67 36.02
CA GLN A 56 -23.83 11.38 36.65
C GLN A 56 -24.77 10.64 35.69
N TYR A 57 -24.83 11.06 34.43
CA TYR A 57 -25.66 10.43 33.42
C TYR A 57 -25.28 8.96 33.20
N LEU A 58 -24.00 8.66 32.97
CA LEU A 58 -23.53 7.29 32.75
C LEU A 58 -23.77 6.39 33.97
N ALA A 59 -23.64 6.94 35.18
CA ALA A 59 -24.00 6.24 36.41
C ALA A 59 -25.51 5.96 36.51
N GLN A 60 -26.36 6.91 36.11
CA GLN A 60 -27.82 6.75 36.11
C GLN A 60 -28.28 5.67 35.14
N VAL A 61 -27.72 5.64 33.92
CA VAL A 61 -28.06 4.64 32.90
C VAL A 61 -27.29 3.32 33.07
N ASN A 62 -26.38 3.25 34.05
CA ASN A 62 -25.51 2.11 34.33
C ASN A 62 -24.78 1.61 33.08
N MET A 63 -24.13 2.53 32.35
CA MET A 63 -23.34 2.23 31.15
C MET A 63 -21.91 2.73 31.31
N THR A 64 -20.97 2.01 30.71
CA THR A 64 -19.62 2.53 30.47
C THR A 64 -19.62 3.51 29.28
N VAL A 65 -18.58 4.34 29.18
CA VAL A 65 -18.37 5.21 27.99
C VAL A 65 -18.38 4.37 26.72
N THR A 66 -17.64 3.26 26.71
CA THR A 66 -17.55 2.34 25.58
C THR A 66 -18.92 1.79 25.17
N GLU A 67 -19.73 1.32 26.12
CA GLU A 67 -21.08 0.82 25.82
C GLU A 67 -21.98 1.94 25.30
N TRP A 68 -21.88 3.14 25.88
CA TRP A 68 -22.64 4.27 25.40
C TRP A 68 -22.24 4.63 23.96
N GLU A 69 -20.95 4.72 23.65
CA GLU A 69 -20.45 5.02 22.30
C GLU A 69 -20.93 3.98 21.27
N ILE A 70 -20.81 2.67 21.59
CA ILE A 70 -21.29 1.57 20.74
C ILE A 70 -22.80 1.65 20.50
N MET A 71 -23.57 2.03 21.52
CA MET A 71 -25.03 2.09 21.43
C MET A 71 -25.57 3.35 20.74
N HIS A 72 -24.72 4.33 20.46
CA HIS A 72 -25.11 5.65 19.95
C HIS A 72 -24.42 6.03 18.62
N ALA A 73 -23.85 5.07 17.90
CA ALA A 73 -23.37 5.23 16.54
C ALA A 73 -23.57 3.96 15.71
N ASP A 74 -23.69 4.13 14.40
CA ASP A 74 -23.78 3.04 13.43
C ASP A 74 -22.37 2.54 13.03
N ALA A 75 -21.39 3.45 13.04
CA ALA A 75 -20.00 3.15 12.72
C ALA A 75 -19.02 3.89 13.65
N SER A 76 -17.78 3.41 13.70
CA SER A 76 -16.68 4.09 14.37
C SER A 76 -15.45 4.09 13.48
N PHE A 77 -14.78 5.23 13.39
CA PHE A 77 -13.45 5.41 12.79
C PHE A 77 -12.44 5.55 13.93
N GLY A 78 -11.61 4.51 14.15
CA GLY A 78 -10.70 4.45 15.31
C GLY A 78 -11.36 3.82 16.55
N GLY A 79 -11.08 4.35 17.76
CA GLY A 79 -11.73 3.89 19.00
C GLY A 79 -11.30 2.51 19.55
N ALA A 80 -10.64 1.69 18.73
CA ALA A 80 -10.23 0.32 19.04
C ALA A 80 -11.36 -0.60 19.57
N TYR A 81 -12.61 -0.35 19.14
CA TYR A 81 -13.74 -1.20 19.48
C TYR A 81 -13.59 -2.58 18.81
N ARG A 82 -13.80 -3.64 19.59
CA ARG A 82 -13.86 -5.03 19.13
C ARG A 82 -15.24 -5.60 19.44
N ASP A 83 -16.26 -4.90 18.95
CA ASP A 83 -17.65 -5.22 19.22
C ASP A 83 -18.42 -5.33 17.90
N GLU A 84 -19.13 -6.43 17.72
CA GLU A 84 -19.90 -6.72 16.50
C GLU A 84 -21.12 -5.80 16.33
N ARG A 85 -21.52 -5.09 17.39
CA ARG A 85 -22.69 -4.20 17.39
C ARG A 85 -22.43 -2.85 16.72
N ILE A 86 -21.19 -2.53 16.38
CA ILE A 86 -20.81 -1.28 15.68
C ILE A 86 -19.88 -1.60 14.51
N GLN A 87 -20.10 -0.95 13.36
CA GLN A 87 -19.19 -1.12 12.25
C GLN A 87 -17.89 -0.34 12.51
N SER A 88 -16.85 -1.06 12.92
CA SER A 88 -15.54 -0.46 13.18
C SER A 88 -14.71 -0.40 11.91
N ILE A 89 -14.45 0.81 11.44
CA ILE A 89 -13.39 1.13 10.48
C ILE A 89 -12.17 1.50 11.33
N GLY A 90 -11.03 0.86 11.07
CA GLY A 90 -9.79 1.18 11.75
C GLY A 90 -9.34 2.63 11.50
N TYR A 91 -8.10 2.96 11.87
CA TYR A 91 -7.54 4.25 11.46
C TYR A 91 -7.68 4.41 9.95
N MET A 92 -8.35 5.49 9.53
CA MET A 92 -8.07 6.09 8.24
C MET A 92 -6.63 6.58 8.34
N TYR A 93 -5.68 5.70 8.03
CA TYR A 93 -4.40 6.19 7.57
C TYR A 93 -4.74 7.13 6.41
N THR A 94 -4.19 8.35 6.41
CA THR A 94 -3.82 8.95 5.13
C THR A 94 -2.91 7.91 4.51
N GLN A 95 -3.50 6.97 3.77
CA GLN A 95 -2.79 5.85 3.20
C GLN A 95 -1.88 6.53 2.19
N LYS A 96 -0.62 6.70 2.59
CA LYS A 96 0.41 7.01 1.63
C LYS A 96 0.50 5.78 0.75
N ILE A 97 0.55 5.98 -0.55
CA ILE A 97 1.11 4.97 -1.42
C ILE A 97 2.58 4.88 -0.99
N ASP A 98 2.90 3.82 -0.25
CA ASP A 98 4.29 3.51 0.04
C ASP A 98 4.86 2.81 -1.19
N PHE A 99 5.92 3.39 -1.74
CA PHE A 99 6.65 2.83 -2.87
C PHE A 99 7.65 1.75 -2.43
N GLN A 100 7.51 1.25 -1.21
CA GLN A 100 8.12 0.03 -0.73
C GLN A 100 7.13 -1.13 -0.82
N LEU A 101 7.61 -2.27 -1.33
CA LEU A 101 6.87 -3.52 -1.35
C LEU A 101 6.51 -4.01 0.06
N ALA A 102 5.25 -3.84 0.43
CA ALA A 102 4.65 -4.48 1.60
C ALA A 102 3.59 -5.49 1.17
N THR A 103 3.40 -6.55 1.96
CA THR A 103 2.41 -7.61 1.69
C THR A 103 1.01 -7.05 1.46
N ALA A 104 0.60 -6.03 2.22
CA ALA A 104 -0.69 -5.38 2.05
C ALA A 104 -0.82 -4.65 0.70
N SER A 105 0.22 -3.92 0.28
CA SER A 105 0.24 -3.22 -1.01
C SER A 105 0.16 -4.20 -2.19
N VAL A 106 0.89 -5.32 -2.12
CA VAL A 106 0.84 -6.38 -3.15
C VAL A 106 -0.56 -6.99 -3.23
N ALA A 107 -1.16 -7.30 -2.08
CA ALA A 107 -2.52 -7.87 -2.04
C ALA A 107 -3.56 -6.89 -2.62
N LEU A 108 -3.48 -5.61 -2.27
CA LEU A 108 -4.38 -4.58 -2.81
C LEU A 108 -4.20 -4.38 -4.32
N ARG A 109 -2.97 -4.41 -4.84
CA ARG A 109 -2.71 -4.37 -6.28
C ARG A 109 -3.28 -5.58 -7.01
N ASN A 110 -3.16 -6.78 -6.42
CA ASN A 110 -3.76 -7.97 -7.03
C ASN A 110 -5.29 -7.86 -7.11
N VAL A 111 -5.92 -7.40 -6.01
CA VAL A 111 -7.37 -7.16 -5.97
C VAL A 111 -7.79 -6.08 -6.97
N SER A 112 -7.03 -4.99 -7.12
CA SER A 112 -7.35 -3.95 -8.10
C SER A 112 -7.36 -4.50 -9.53
N VAL A 113 -6.36 -5.31 -9.89
CA VAL A 113 -6.29 -5.98 -11.20
C VAL A 113 -7.46 -6.93 -11.40
N GLN A 114 -7.78 -7.77 -10.42
CA GLN A 114 -8.88 -8.73 -10.50
C GLN A 114 -10.25 -8.07 -10.67
N LEU A 115 -10.46 -6.92 -10.01
CA LEU A 115 -11.72 -6.17 -10.08
C LEU A 115 -11.76 -5.17 -11.24
N GLY A 116 -10.65 -4.98 -11.97
CA GLY A 116 -10.54 -3.94 -12.99
C GLY A 116 -10.63 -2.52 -12.41
N HIS A 117 -10.23 -2.34 -11.15
CA HIS A 117 -10.19 -1.04 -10.49
C HIS A 117 -8.82 -0.39 -10.67
N ASP A 118 -8.81 0.94 -10.70
CA ASP A 118 -7.57 1.69 -10.52
C ASP A 118 -7.07 1.50 -9.09
N TYR A 119 -5.81 1.07 -8.94
CA TYR A 119 -5.18 0.87 -7.64
C TYR A 119 -5.16 2.16 -6.82
N GLU A 120 -4.98 3.32 -7.47
CA GLU A 120 -4.98 4.61 -6.79
C GLU A 120 -6.34 4.95 -6.17
N SER A 121 -7.44 4.37 -6.66
CA SER A 121 -8.78 4.59 -6.10
C SER A 121 -8.96 4.03 -4.68
N TYR A 122 -8.03 3.21 -4.19
CA TYR A 122 -8.04 2.72 -2.82
C TYR A 122 -7.41 3.70 -1.81
N PHE A 123 -6.83 4.79 -2.30
CA PHE A 123 -6.11 5.77 -1.48
C PHE A 123 -6.89 7.09 -1.43
N LEU A 124 -6.70 7.83 -0.34
CA LEU A 124 -7.25 9.17 -0.21
C LEU A 124 -6.34 10.15 -0.95
N HIS A 125 -6.91 10.87 -1.92
CA HIS A 125 -6.21 11.90 -2.67
C HIS A 125 -6.51 13.28 -2.10
N TYR A 126 -5.51 14.17 -2.14
CA TYR A 126 -5.78 15.60 -1.99
C TYR A 126 -6.54 16.08 -3.22
N ALA A 127 -7.47 17.04 -3.04
CA ALA A 127 -8.23 17.61 -4.16
C ALA A 127 -7.33 18.39 -5.15
N GLU A 128 -6.13 18.77 -4.71
CA GLU A 128 -5.13 19.50 -5.47
C GLU A 128 -3.76 18.86 -5.24
N ASP A 129 -2.90 18.87 -6.26
CA ASP A 129 -1.52 18.40 -6.16
C ASP A 129 -0.77 19.14 -5.06
N THR A 130 -0.33 18.40 -4.05
CA THR A 130 0.33 18.98 -2.87
C THR A 130 1.80 18.55 -2.83
N VAL A 131 2.70 19.51 -3.03
CA VAL A 131 4.15 19.29 -2.85
C VAL A 131 4.50 19.53 -1.38
N VAL A 132 4.87 18.47 -0.67
CA VAL A 132 5.34 18.56 0.71
C VAL A 132 6.86 18.66 0.70
N HIS A 133 7.40 19.79 1.18
CA HIS A 133 8.83 19.88 1.44
C HIS A 133 9.17 19.09 2.70
N VAL A 134 10.04 18.09 2.56
CA VAL A 134 10.56 17.31 3.68
C VAL A 134 12.03 17.66 3.84
N ASP A 135 12.37 18.27 4.97
CA ASP A 135 13.77 18.55 5.31
C ASP A 135 14.51 17.21 5.50
N ASN A 136 15.52 16.96 4.65
CA ASN A 136 16.36 15.76 4.67
C ASN A 136 15.62 14.42 4.36
N PRO A 137 15.16 14.20 3.11
CA PRO A 137 14.51 12.95 2.74
C PRO A 137 15.53 11.81 2.70
N THR A 138 15.51 10.91 3.69
CA THR A 138 16.54 9.87 3.81
C THR A 138 16.32 8.64 2.92
N HIS A 139 15.13 8.47 2.32
CA HIS A 139 14.77 7.21 1.63
C HIS A 139 14.07 7.35 0.27
N GLY A 140 13.62 8.55 -0.12
CA GLY A 140 12.90 8.75 -1.39
C GLY A 140 13.75 8.38 -2.62
N THR A 141 15.05 8.69 -2.58
CA THR A 141 16.03 8.41 -3.64
C THR A 141 16.32 6.92 -3.85
N GLN A 142 15.81 6.05 -2.98
CA GLN A 142 15.92 4.60 -3.08
C GLN A 142 14.62 3.93 -3.56
N SER A 143 13.65 4.71 -4.02
CA SER A 143 12.35 4.21 -4.49
C SER A 143 12.19 4.32 -6.01
N ILE A 144 11.12 3.71 -6.52
CA ILE A 144 10.73 3.78 -7.94
C ILE A 144 10.49 5.21 -8.44
N LEU A 145 10.16 6.16 -7.55
CA LEU A 145 10.04 7.58 -7.91
C LEU A 145 11.37 8.19 -8.42
N TYR A 146 12.50 7.56 -8.08
CA TYR A 146 13.84 7.92 -8.55
C TYR A 146 14.38 6.89 -9.55
N GLY A 147 13.51 6.12 -10.20
CA GLY A 147 13.89 5.13 -11.20
C GLY A 147 14.63 3.91 -10.63
N LYS A 148 14.47 3.61 -9.33
CA LYS A 148 15.04 2.41 -8.71
C LYS A 148 13.97 1.31 -8.66
N PRO A 149 14.16 0.14 -9.28
CA PRO A 149 13.17 -0.95 -9.21
C PRO A 149 12.96 -1.41 -7.77
N ASP A 150 11.76 -1.93 -7.46
CA ASP A 150 11.44 -2.41 -6.11
C ASP A 150 12.35 -3.58 -5.68
N VAL A 151 12.66 -4.50 -6.60
CA VAL A 151 13.51 -5.66 -6.34
C VAL A 151 14.44 -5.92 -7.52
N VAL A 152 15.71 -6.19 -7.18
CA VAL A 152 16.66 -6.89 -8.06
C VAL A 152 17.11 -8.14 -7.32
N GLY A 153 16.99 -9.30 -7.97
CA GLY A 153 17.24 -10.59 -7.35
C GLY A 153 17.82 -11.62 -8.32
N TYR A 154 18.06 -12.82 -7.81
CA TYR A 154 18.52 -13.95 -8.62
C TYR A 154 17.93 -15.28 -8.15
N THR A 155 17.80 -16.25 -9.06
CA THR A 155 17.27 -17.60 -8.79
C THR A 155 18.35 -18.68 -8.91
N GLY A 156 18.21 -19.76 -8.14
CA GLY A 156 19.11 -20.92 -8.19
C GLY A 156 18.70 -22.00 -9.21
N SER A 157 17.48 -21.91 -9.73
CA SER A 157 16.91 -22.79 -10.76
C SER A 157 15.61 -22.18 -11.28
N ALA A 158 15.00 -22.81 -12.28
CA ALA A 158 13.72 -22.39 -12.85
C ALA A 158 12.56 -22.37 -11.83
N ASP A 159 12.59 -23.29 -10.84
CA ASP A 159 11.53 -23.42 -9.83
C ASP A 159 11.86 -22.72 -8.49
N HIS A 160 12.93 -21.92 -8.45
CA HIS A 160 13.38 -21.26 -7.23
C HIS A 160 12.75 -19.87 -7.07
N SER A 161 12.21 -19.56 -5.88
CA SER A 161 11.53 -18.28 -5.57
C SER A 161 12.44 -17.05 -5.60
N GLY A 162 13.76 -17.26 -5.61
CA GLY A 162 14.75 -16.19 -5.71
C GLY A 162 15.28 -15.68 -4.38
N PHE A 163 16.38 -14.94 -4.47
CA PHE A 163 16.99 -14.18 -3.39
C PHE A 163 17.14 -12.71 -3.82
N LEU A 164 17.07 -11.79 -2.87
CA LEU A 164 17.42 -10.39 -3.11
C LEU A 164 18.92 -10.30 -3.42
N LEU A 165 19.27 -9.55 -4.46
CA LEU A 165 20.67 -9.27 -4.79
C LEU A 165 21.27 -8.25 -3.82
N TYR A 166 20.41 -7.38 -3.25
CA TYR A 166 20.84 -6.42 -2.26
C TYR A 166 21.28 -7.12 -0.97
N GLN A 167 22.57 -7.04 -0.66
CA GLN A 167 23.17 -7.62 0.55
C GLN A 167 24.07 -6.60 1.26
N THR A 168 24.31 -6.80 2.55
CA THR A 168 25.38 -6.08 3.25
C THR A 168 26.71 -6.32 2.52
N PRO A 169 27.54 -5.28 2.28
CA PRO A 169 28.84 -5.43 1.63
C PRO A 169 29.68 -6.56 2.22
N PRO A 170 30.54 -7.23 1.43
CA PRO A 170 30.95 -6.87 0.07
C PRO A 170 29.95 -7.31 -1.01
N TRP A 171 29.73 -6.50 -2.04
CA TRP A 171 28.85 -6.79 -3.18
C TRP A 171 29.49 -7.79 -4.17
N ASN A 172 29.62 -9.05 -3.77
CA ASN A 172 30.37 -10.06 -4.51
C ASN A 172 29.55 -11.30 -4.91
N ARG A 173 28.22 -11.18 -4.97
CA ARG A 173 27.36 -12.29 -5.37
C ARG A 173 27.48 -12.59 -6.86
N ARG A 174 27.69 -13.87 -7.16
CA ARG A 174 27.63 -14.40 -8.52
C ARG A 174 26.18 -14.66 -8.91
N ALA A 175 25.47 -13.60 -9.26
CA ALA A 175 24.03 -13.65 -9.53
C ALA A 175 23.64 -14.61 -10.68
N TRP A 176 24.59 -14.92 -11.57
CA TRP A 176 24.41 -15.80 -12.73
C TRP A 176 25.02 -17.20 -12.56
N GLU A 177 25.55 -17.55 -11.39
CA GLU A 177 26.25 -18.84 -11.17
C GLU A 177 25.37 -20.06 -11.48
N ALA A 178 24.06 -19.92 -11.25
CA ALA A 178 23.09 -20.99 -11.43
C ALA A 178 22.43 -21.03 -12.82
N HIS A 179 22.92 -20.28 -13.82
CA HIS A 179 22.26 -20.22 -15.14
C HIS A 179 22.09 -21.60 -15.80
N ALA A 180 23.06 -22.49 -15.62
CA ALA A 180 23.02 -23.85 -16.17
C ALA A 180 21.86 -24.70 -15.60
N ASN A 181 21.32 -24.31 -14.45
CA ASN A 181 20.16 -24.95 -13.80
C ASN A 181 18.84 -24.20 -14.08
N GLY A 182 18.84 -23.26 -15.02
CA GLY A 182 17.70 -22.37 -15.28
C GLY A 182 17.58 -21.20 -14.30
N GLY A 183 18.63 -20.90 -13.52
CA GLY A 183 18.68 -19.70 -12.70
C GLY A 183 18.85 -18.43 -13.55
N ALA A 184 18.31 -17.30 -13.08
CA ALA A 184 18.38 -16.02 -13.77
C ALA A 184 18.46 -14.87 -12.77
N VAL A 185 18.93 -13.71 -13.24
CA VAL A 185 18.71 -12.43 -12.55
C VAL A 185 17.35 -11.90 -12.96
N PHE A 186 16.58 -11.41 -12.00
CA PHE A 186 15.27 -10.81 -12.24
C PHE A 186 15.21 -9.40 -11.66
N VAL A 187 14.43 -8.56 -12.34
CA VAL A 187 14.04 -7.23 -11.87
C VAL A 187 12.52 -7.25 -11.72
N TYR A 188 12.04 -6.76 -10.59
CA TYR A 188 10.62 -6.60 -10.34
C TYR A 188 10.35 -5.15 -9.94
N SER A 189 9.32 -4.58 -10.55
CA SER A 189 8.82 -3.23 -10.30
C SER A 189 7.30 -3.26 -10.31
N ASN A 190 6.67 -2.63 -9.32
CA ASN A 190 5.23 -2.43 -9.28
C ASN A 190 4.75 -1.40 -10.29
N GLU A 191 5.63 -0.49 -10.70
CA GLU A 191 5.35 0.52 -11.71
C GLU A 191 5.99 0.15 -13.04
N ARG A 192 5.29 0.50 -14.11
CA ARG A 192 5.77 0.30 -15.48
C ARG A 192 6.98 1.19 -15.72
N PHE A 193 7.97 0.64 -16.40
CA PHE A 193 9.14 1.36 -16.89
C PHE A 193 9.37 0.96 -18.35
N ASP A 194 9.96 1.87 -19.12
CA ASP A 194 10.24 1.71 -20.55
C ASP A 194 11.72 1.39 -20.81
N GLN A 195 12.61 1.64 -19.85
CA GLN A 195 14.04 1.39 -19.96
C GLN A 195 14.62 0.74 -18.70
N LEU A 196 15.54 -0.21 -18.91
CA LEU A 196 16.40 -0.78 -17.87
C LEU A 196 17.85 -0.66 -18.35
N GLU A 197 18.69 0.02 -17.56
CA GLU A 197 20.13 0.12 -17.81
C GLU A 197 20.88 -0.87 -16.90
N LEU A 198 21.74 -1.68 -17.50
CA LEU A 198 22.53 -2.69 -16.80
C LEU A 198 24.02 -2.46 -17.06
N THR A 199 24.79 -2.24 -16.00
CA THR A 199 26.26 -2.21 -16.09
C THR A 199 26.84 -3.54 -15.65
N LEU A 200 27.46 -4.28 -16.57
CA LEU A 200 28.16 -5.53 -16.27
C LEU A 200 29.65 -5.24 -16.03
N SER A 201 30.09 -5.35 -14.77
CA SER A 201 31.46 -4.98 -14.35
C SER A 201 32.56 -5.98 -14.78
N GLY A 202 32.20 -7.06 -15.48
CA GLY A 202 33.15 -7.97 -16.10
C GLY A 202 32.50 -9.27 -16.55
N THR A 203 32.78 -9.69 -17.78
CA THR A 203 32.43 -11.03 -18.28
C THR A 203 33.67 -11.92 -18.14
N THR A 204 33.63 -12.92 -17.25
CA THR A 204 34.72 -13.89 -17.13
C THR A 204 34.74 -14.90 -18.30
N THR A 205 33.65 -14.98 -19.06
CA THR A 205 33.46 -15.87 -20.22
C THR A 205 32.53 -15.22 -21.24
N GLY A 206 32.64 -15.60 -22.52
CA GLY A 206 31.68 -15.21 -23.55
C GLY A 206 30.33 -15.91 -23.38
N GLY A 207 29.25 -15.28 -23.84
CA GLY A 207 27.89 -15.82 -23.73
C GLY A 207 26.87 -14.93 -24.43
N THR A 208 25.60 -15.30 -24.32
CA THR A 208 24.47 -14.51 -24.84
C THR A 208 23.63 -14.04 -23.66
N LEU A 209 23.40 -12.72 -23.59
CA LEU A 209 22.40 -12.15 -22.69
C LEU A 209 21.04 -12.20 -23.40
N THR A 210 20.03 -12.73 -22.70
CA THR A 210 18.64 -12.68 -23.14
C THR A 210 17.83 -11.93 -22.10
N LEU A 211 16.88 -11.13 -22.57
CA LEU A 211 15.91 -10.45 -21.71
C LEU A 211 14.54 -11.05 -22.01
N GLU A 212 13.84 -11.44 -20.95
CA GLU A 212 12.50 -11.98 -21.05
C GLU A 212 11.57 -11.23 -20.10
N VAL A 213 10.33 -11.02 -20.54
CA VAL A 213 9.25 -10.46 -19.73
C VAL A 213 8.08 -11.43 -19.67
N PRO A 214 7.27 -11.41 -18.59
CA PRO A 214 6.04 -12.21 -18.54
C PRO A 214 5.12 -11.88 -19.71
N ALA A 215 4.77 -12.89 -20.50
CA ALA A 215 3.88 -12.75 -21.64
C ALA A 215 2.43 -13.13 -21.29
N THR A 216 2.28 -14.17 -20.47
CA THR A 216 0.98 -14.59 -19.95
C THR A 216 1.08 -14.93 -18.48
N VAL A 217 -0.01 -14.69 -17.76
CA VAL A 217 -0.22 -15.13 -16.37
C VAL A 217 -1.51 -15.93 -16.27
N ASP A 218 -1.58 -16.86 -15.34
CA ASP A 218 -2.82 -17.57 -15.01
C ASP A 218 -3.77 -16.73 -14.13
N GLY A 219 -4.93 -17.29 -13.79
CA GLY A 219 -5.93 -16.62 -12.94
C GLY A 219 -5.49 -16.37 -11.50
N THR A 220 -4.32 -16.87 -11.08
CA THR A 220 -3.72 -16.60 -9.77
C THR A 220 -2.54 -15.63 -9.85
N GLY A 221 -2.17 -15.19 -11.06
CA GLY A 221 -1.06 -14.27 -11.30
C GLY A 221 0.29 -14.94 -11.49
N PHE A 222 0.36 -16.28 -11.59
CA PHE A 222 1.61 -16.97 -11.92
C PHE A 222 1.93 -16.84 -13.40
N VAL A 223 3.21 -16.55 -13.71
CA VAL A 223 3.69 -16.46 -15.09
C VAL A 223 3.65 -17.84 -15.75
N THR A 224 2.90 -17.96 -16.85
CA THR A 224 2.74 -19.20 -17.61
C THR A 224 3.54 -19.22 -18.91
N SER A 225 3.95 -18.06 -19.41
CA SER A 225 4.89 -17.97 -20.53
C SER A 225 5.68 -16.66 -20.49
N TRP A 226 6.85 -16.71 -21.13
CA TRP A 226 7.79 -15.61 -21.25
C TRP A 226 7.92 -15.16 -22.70
N GLN A 227 8.19 -13.88 -22.91
CA GLN A 227 8.47 -13.30 -24.22
C GLN A 227 9.85 -12.66 -24.20
N GLY A 228 10.69 -13.06 -25.17
CA GLY A 228 11.98 -12.42 -25.40
C GLY A 228 11.82 -10.98 -25.89
N VAL A 229 12.61 -10.08 -25.32
CA VAL A 229 12.67 -8.66 -25.68
C VAL A 229 14.02 -8.40 -26.36
N PRO A 230 14.05 -7.72 -27.52
CA PRO A 230 15.31 -7.36 -28.16
C PRO A 230 16.11 -6.41 -27.25
N ILE A 231 17.40 -6.71 -27.08
CA ILE A 231 18.33 -5.83 -26.38
C ILE A 231 18.91 -4.89 -27.43
N THR A 232 18.58 -3.59 -27.31
CA THR A 232 19.21 -2.55 -28.14
C THR A 232 20.46 -2.09 -27.39
N ASP A 233 21.62 -2.52 -27.85
CA ASP A 233 22.89 -2.05 -27.31
C ASP A 233 23.11 -0.59 -27.77
N ALA A 234 22.97 0.36 -26.85
CA ALA A 234 23.18 1.77 -27.14
C ALA A 234 24.65 2.18 -27.06
N ASP A 235 25.51 1.34 -26.46
CA ASP A 235 26.93 1.62 -26.22
C ASP A 235 27.78 0.36 -26.44
N ASP A 236 27.86 -0.09 -27.70
CA ASP A 236 28.93 -1.01 -28.11
C ASP A 236 30.27 -0.24 -28.18
N SER A 237 30.78 0.17 -27.02
CA SER A 237 32.19 0.57 -26.88
C SER A 237 33.12 -0.66 -26.79
N THR A 238 32.61 -1.87 -27.05
CA THR A 238 33.36 -3.13 -27.03
C THR A 238 33.82 -3.61 -28.40
N GLN A 239 33.51 -2.87 -29.47
CA GLN A 239 34.24 -2.95 -30.73
C GLN A 239 35.57 -2.19 -30.64
N ASN A 240 36.56 -2.80 -29.98
CA ASN A 240 37.99 -2.60 -30.24
C ASN A 240 38.78 -3.86 -29.91
#